data_AF-A0A6H5IP52-F1
#
_entry.id   AF-A0A6H5IP52-F1
#
_cell.length_a   1.000
_cell.length_b   1.000
_cell.length_c   1.000
_cell.angle_alpha   90.00
_cell.angle_beta   90.00
_cell.angle_gamma   90.00
#
_symmetry.space_group_name_H-M   'P 1'
#
loop_
_entity.id
_entity.type
_entity.pdbx_description
1 polymer ?
#
loop_
_entity_poly.entity_id
_entity_poly.type
_entity_poly.pdbx_seq_one_letter_code
_entity_poly.pdbx_strand_id
1 'polypeptide(L)'
;MPNSGGPRSSRRKLYAHVVDSILLYGAPVWSTAAQTRAYIQQAESAHRRACLRVIGGRPHVAYEATYVLAGIPPLALLADERARLYGRCREDAKDEERSATLSKWQEAWDRSKKARWTHRLIPNIRVWIERRHGELNYHLTQLLTGHGFFKHHSRRYDYNQSAQCPVCPSSIENAEHVFYHLPEVQRRKRETTLPALRGHDARKHHQAHAR
;
A
#
# COMPACT_ATOMS: atom_id res chain seq x y z
N MET A 1 -0.38 18.97 3.66
CA MET A 1 -1.56 18.11 3.90
C MET A 1 -1.42 17.34 5.21
N PRO A 2 -2.31 17.54 6.19
CA PRO A 2 -2.29 16.79 7.45
C PRO A 2 -2.51 15.29 7.21
N ASN A 3 -1.98 14.44 8.09
CA ASN A 3 -2.10 12.99 7.94
C ASN A 3 -3.47 12.48 8.44
N SER A 4 -4.00 13.06 9.51
CA SER A 4 -5.38 12.86 10.01
C SER A 4 -6.29 14.03 9.59
N GLY A 5 -7.59 13.76 9.44
CA GLY A 5 -8.60 14.79 9.17
C GLY A 5 -8.52 15.50 7.80
N GLY A 6 -7.61 15.08 6.91
CA GLY A 6 -7.45 15.66 5.59
C GLY A 6 -8.20 14.92 4.47
N PRO A 7 -7.94 15.26 3.20
CA PRO A 7 -8.58 14.63 2.06
C PRO A 7 -8.35 13.11 1.99
N ARG A 8 -9.32 12.41 1.39
CA ARG A 8 -9.29 10.97 1.10
C ARG A 8 -8.10 10.55 0.24
N SER A 9 -7.65 9.30 0.37
CA SER A 9 -6.47 8.80 -0.36
C SER A 9 -6.62 8.91 -1.88
N SER A 10 -7.83 8.73 -2.41
CA SER A 10 -8.15 8.92 -3.84
C SER A 10 -7.82 10.33 -4.33
N ARG A 11 -8.30 11.37 -3.62
CA ARG A 11 -8.01 12.77 -3.95
C ARG A 11 -6.52 13.09 -3.83
N ARG A 12 -5.84 12.50 -2.84
CA ARG A 12 -4.39 12.67 -2.70
C ARG A 12 -3.61 12.01 -3.83
N LYS A 13 -4.10 10.88 -4.33
CA LYS A 13 -3.50 10.16 -5.46
C LYS A 13 -3.50 11.00 -6.73
N LEU A 14 -4.53 11.82 -6.95
CA LEU A 14 -4.55 12.79 -8.06
C LEU A 14 -3.36 13.76 -7.98
N TYR A 15 -3.06 14.32 -6.81
CA TYR A 15 -1.89 15.19 -6.65
C TYR A 15 -0.56 14.45 -6.83
N ALA A 16 -0.48 13.18 -6.41
CA ALA A 16 0.70 12.38 -6.68
C ALA A 16 0.91 12.16 -8.19
N HIS A 17 -0.16 11.92 -8.95
CA HIS A 17 -0.07 11.80 -10.42
C HIS A 17 0.34 13.10 -11.13
N VAL A 18 0.07 14.28 -10.54
CA VAL A 18 0.63 15.54 -11.03
C VAL A 18 2.15 15.55 -10.85
N VAL A 19 2.65 15.12 -9.69
CA VAL A 19 4.09 14.97 -9.43
C VAL A 19 4.71 13.94 -10.38
N ASP A 20 4.04 12.81 -10.63
CA ASP A 20 4.48 11.79 -11.59
C ASP A 20 4.64 12.38 -12.98
N SER A 21 3.67 13.18 -13.43
CA SER A 21 3.70 13.83 -14.74
C SER A 21 4.86 14.80 -14.89
N ILE A 22 5.18 15.58 -13.84
CA ILE A 22 6.32 16.49 -13.84
C ILE A 22 7.64 15.72 -13.85
N LEU A 23 7.80 14.76 -12.95
CA LEU A 23 9.04 13.98 -12.84
C LEU A 23 9.33 13.19 -14.11
N LEU A 24 8.30 12.69 -14.77
CA LEU A 24 8.42 11.75 -15.88
C LEU A 24 8.20 12.39 -17.26
N TYR A 25 8.08 13.72 -17.34
CA TYR A 25 7.93 14.45 -18.60
C TYR A 25 9.04 14.09 -19.61
N GLY A 26 10.30 14.05 -19.15
CA GLY A 26 11.47 13.69 -19.96
C GLY A 26 11.91 12.23 -19.85
N ALA A 27 11.08 11.32 -19.30
CA ALA A 27 11.49 9.95 -18.99
C ALA A 27 12.20 9.19 -20.13
N PRO A 28 11.79 9.31 -21.41
CA PRO A 28 12.49 8.63 -22.51
C PRO A 28 13.96 9.03 -22.64
N VAL A 29 14.31 10.27 -22.29
CA VAL A 29 15.68 10.80 -22.40
C VAL A 29 16.56 10.31 -21.24
N TRP A 30 16.03 10.32 -20.02
CA TRP A 30 16.84 10.03 -18.82
C TRP A 30 16.66 8.62 -18.24
N SER A 31 15.70 7.82 -18.72
CA SER A 31 15.43 6.46 -18.19
C SER A 31 16.66 5.56 -18.18
N THR A 32 17.52 5.65 -19.19
CA THR A 32 18.78 4.91 -19.26
C THR A 32 19.75 5.31 -18.15
N ALA A 33 19.84 6.62 -17.85
CA ALA A 33 20.65 7.12 -16.74
C ALA A 33 20.07 6.73 -15.36
N ALA A 34 18.74 6.52 -15.27
CA ALA A 34 18.09 6.12 -14.03
C ALA A 34 18.42 4.69 -13.56
N GLN A 35 19.11 3.89 -14.38
CA GLN A 35 19.72 2.62 -13.96
C GLN A 35 20.75 2.82 -12.84
N THR A 36 21.39 4.00 -12.80
CA THR A 36 22.34 4.37 -11.75
C THR A 36 21.61 4.91 -10.53
N ARG A 37 21.75 4.21 -9.39
CA ARG A 37 21.06 4.55 -8.13
C ARG A 37 21.28 6.00 -7.69
N ALA A 38 22.50 6.51 -7.84
CA ALA A 38 22.87 7.85 -7.41
C ALA A 38 22.04 8.94 -8.13
N TYR A 39 21.74 8.74 -9.42
CA TYR A 39 21.05 9.74 -10.23
C TYR A 39 19.55 9.79 -9.91
N ILE A 40 18.92 8.63 -9.70
CA ILE A 40 17.47 8.58 -9.46
C ILE A 40 17.09 8.85 -7.99
N GLN A 41 18.03 8.74 -7.05
CA GLN A 41 17.73 8.78 -5.61
C GLN A 41 17.00 10.06 -5.17
N GLN A 42 17.40 11.22 -5.69
CA GLN A 42 16.75 12.49 -5.34
C GLN A 42 15.31 12.57 -5.87
N ALA A 43 15.10 12.14 -7.13
CA ALA A 43 13.78 12.09 -7.75
C ALA A 43 12.87 11.07 -7.06
N GLU A 44 13.39 9.89 -6.70
CA GLU A 44 12.66 8.91 -5.91
C GLU A 44 12.28 9.41 -4.52
N SER A 45 13.15 10.17 -3.85
CA SER A 45 12.84 10.79 -2.56
C SER A 45 11.68 11.79 -2.69
N ALA A 46 11.62 12.57 -3.76
CA ALA A 46 10.50 13.45 -4.07
C ALA A 46 9.21 12.66 -4.37
N HIS A 47 9.29 11.68 -5.27
CA HIS A 47 8.16 10.82 -5.62
C HIS A 47 7.61 10.06 -4.40
N ARG A 48 8.50 9.55 -3.54
CA ARG A 48 8.12 8.89 -2.28
C ARG A 48 7.40 9.85 -1.34
N ARG A 49 7.84 11.11 -1.23
CA ARG A 49 7.13 12.10 -0.40
C ARG A 49 5.69 12.30 -0.88
N ALA A 50 5.45 12.32 -2.19
CA ALA A 50 4.10 12.35 -2.74
C ALA A 50 3.29 11.10 -2.34
N CYS A 51 3.86 9.91 -2.55
CA CYS A 51 3.23 8.64 -2.16
C CYS A 51 2.93 8.53 -0.65
N LEU A 52 3.84 9.02 0.21
CA LEU A 52 3.62 9.10 1.65
C LEU A 52 2.40 9.97 1.98
N ARG A 53 2.18 11.06 1.25
CA ARG A 53 0.98 11.88 1.45
C ARG A 53 -0.28 11.14 1.03
N VAL A 54 -0.25 10.38 -0.07
CA VAL A 54 -1.39 9.54 -0.54
C VAL A 54 -1.85 8.61 0.56
N ILE A 55 -0.92 7.91 1.20
CA ILE A 55 -1.24 6.94 2.25
C ILE A 55 -1.41 7.60 3.63
N GLY A 56 -1.12 8.89 3.79
CA GLY A 56 -1.08 9.54 5.11
C GLY A 56 0.02 8.99 6.02
N GLY A 57 1.11 8.48 5.43
CA GLY A 57 2.19 7.79 6.11
C GLY A 57 3.17 8.73 6.81
N ARG A 58 3.98 8.15 7.70
CA ARG A 58 5.10 8.83 8.36
C ARG A 58 6.39 8.68 7.54
N PRO A 59 7.39 9.57 7.71
CA PRO A 59 8.62 9.52 6.91
C PRO A 59 9.49 8.27 7.09
N HIS A 60 9.26 7.45 8.11
CA HIS A 60 10.04 6.24 8.40
C HIS A 60 9.49 4.96 7.73
N VAL A 61 8.33 5.02 7.07
CA VAL A 61 7.76 3.86 6.37
C VAL A 61 8.69 3.42 5.25
N ALA A 62 8.94 2.12 5.09
CA ALA A 62 9.81 1.61 4.02
C ALA A 62 9.37 2.08 2.62
N TYR A 63 10.31 2.26 1.68
CA TYR A 63 10.02 2.71 0.32
C TYR A 63 9.05 1.76 -0.37
N GLU A 64 9.32 0.46 -0.26
CA GLU A 64 8.56 -0.63 -0.87
C GLU A 64 7.11 -0.65 -0.40
N ALA A 65 6.89 -0.59 0.92
CA ALA A 65 5.54 -0.45 1.49
C ALA A 65 4.83 0.83 1.02
N THR A 66 5.57 1.94 0.90
CA THR A 66 4.98 3.22 0.53
C THR A 66 4.35 3.16 -0.86
N TYR A 67 5.10 2.62 -1.83
CA TYR A 67 4.62 2.47 -3.22
C TYR A 67 3.46 1.47 -3.31
N VAL A 68 3.57 0.31 -2.63
CA VAL A 68 2.52 -0.72 -2.64
C VAL A 68 1.23 -0.17 -2.06
N LEU A 69 1.29 0.48 -0.89
CA LEU A 69 0.11 1.06 -0.25
C LEU A 69 -0.51 2.19 -1.08
N ALA A 70 0.30 3.07 -1.67
CA ALA A 70 -0.19 4.11 -2.56
C ALA A 70 -0.81 3.54 -3.85
N GLY A 71 -0.45 2.30 -4.22
CA GLY A 71 -0.81 1.69 -5.49
C GLY A 71 -0.22 2.46 -6.67
N ILE A 72 1.01 2.95 -6.51
CA ILE A 72 1.78 3.68 -7.52
C ILE A 72 3.12 2.95 -7.67
N PRO A 73 3.47 2.47 -8.88
CA PRO A 73 4.76 1.81 -9.08
C PRO A 73 5.95 2.73 -8.76
N PRO A 74 7.11 2.19 -8.32
CA PRO A 74 8.34 2.95 -8.12
C PRO A 74 8.73 3.80 -9.35
N LEU A 75 9.39 4.95 -9.09
CA LEU A 75 9.68 5.94 -10.13
C LEU A 75 10.48 5.36 -11.30
N ALA A 76 11.51 4.56 -11.00
CA ALA A 76 12.34 3.91 -12.01
C ALA A 76 11.51 3.07 -12.98
N LEU A 77 10.59 2.25 -12.45
CA LEU A 77 9.74 1.39 -13.26
C LEU A 77 8.76 2.20 -14.13
N LEU A 78 8.22 3.30 -13.60
CA LEU A 78 7.38 4.22 -14.37
C LEU A 78 8.17 4.94 -15.49
N ALA A 79 9.44 5.26 -15.24
CA ALA A 79 10.30 5.88 -16.23
C ALA A 79 10.61 4.92 -17.38
N ASP A 80 10.97 3.67 -17.05
CA ASP A 80 11.23 2.64 -18.04
C ASP A 80 9.97 2.32 -18.85
N GLU A 81 8.79 2.30 -18.22
CA GLU A 81 7.50 2.12 -18.90
C GLU A 81 7.27 3.24 -19.94
N ARG A 82 7.44 4.50 -19.54
CA ARG A 82 7.27 5.64 -20.47
C ARG A 82 8.30 5.64 -21.59
N ALA A 83 9.54 5.23 -21.31
CA ALA A 83 10.56 5.11 -22.34
C ALA A 83 10.23 4.02 -23.37
N ARG A 84 9.71 2.86 -22.94
CA ARG A 84 9.29 1.79 -23.86
C ARG A 84 8.06 2.15 -24.69
N LEU A 85 7.18 2.98 -24.15
CA LEU A 85 6.02 3.52 -24.87
C LEU A 85 6.40 4.65 -25.85
N TYR A 86 7.52 5.34 -25.62
CA TYR A 86 7.99 6.40 -26.49
C TYR A 86 8.37 5.84 -27.87
N GLY A 87 7.63 6.24 -28.90
CA GLY A 87 7.80 5.71 -30.27
C GLY A 87 6.86 4.56 -30.63
N ARG A 88 5.99 4.10 -29.73
CA ARG A 88 4.93 3.11 -30.03
C ARG A 88 3.57 3.81 -30.15
N CYS A 89 2.95 3.75 -31.33
CA CYS A 89 1.66 4.38 -31.62
C CYS A 89 0.43 3.49 -31.34
N ARG A 90 0.61 2.25 -30.89
CA ARG A 90 -0.50 1.29 -30.70
C ARG A 90 -1.08 1.37 -29.29
N GLU A 91 -2.40 1.35 -29.19
CA GLU A 91 -3.13 1.41 -27.92
C GLU A 91 -2.93 0.13 -27.08
N ASP A 92 -2.91 -1.04 -27.74
CA ASP A 92 -2.60 -2.34 -27.13
C ASP A 92 -1.26 -2.37 -26.37
N ALA A 93 -0.29 -1.57 -26.82
CA ALA A 93 1.03 -1.51 -26.22
C ALA A 93 1.00 -0.96 -24.78
N LYS A 94 -0.01 -0.16 -24.41
CA LYS A 94 -0.09 0.43 -23.06
C LYS A 94 -0.38 -0.62 -22.00
N ASP A 95 -1.33 -1.52 -22.26
CA ASP A 95 -1.76 -2.53 -21.29
C ASP A 95 -0.72 -3.65 -21.15
N GLU A 96 -0.07 -4.03 -22.25
CA GLU A 96 1.08 -4.93 -22.25
C GLU A 96 2.23 -4.37 -21.42
N GLU A 97 2.61 -3.11 -21.66
CA GLU A 97 3.71 -2.46 -20.95
C GLU A 97 3.39 -2.23 -19.47
N ARG A 98 2.15 -1.84 -19.16
CA ARG A 98 1.68 -1.75 -17.77
C ARG A 98 1.78 -3.11 -17.09
N SER A 99 1.38 -4.19 -17.76
CA SER A 99 1.46 -5.54 -17.21
C SER A 99 2.91 -5.98 -16.97
N ALA A 100 3.82 -5.69 -17.90
CA ALA A 100 5.25 -5.94 -17.73
C ALA A 100 5.83 -5.15 -16.54
N THR A 101 5.45 -3.88 -16.38
CA THR A 101 5.82 -3.06 -15.23
C THR A 101 5.32 -3.65 -13.91
N LEU A 102 4.06 -4.10 -13.87
CA LEU A 102 3.48 -4.72 -12.68
C LEU A 102 4.18 -6.04 -12.32
N SER A 103 4.57 -6.86 -13.30
CA SER A 103 5.34 -8.08 -13.06
C SER A 103 6.70 -7.79 -12.44
N LYS A 104 7.47 -6.84 -13.01
CA LYS A 104 8.76 -6.40 -12.44
C LYS A 104 8.60 -5.85 -11.02
N TRP A 105 7.52 -5.10 -10.79
CA TRP A 105 7.23 -4.56 -9.45
C TRP A 105 6.90 -5.66 -8.46
N GLN A 106 6.10 -6.65 -8.85
CA GLN A 106 5.75 -7.81 -8.03
C GLN A 106 7.00 -8.62 -7.65
N GLU A 107 7.88 -8.91 -8.60
CA GLU A 107 9.15 -9.58 -8.30
C GLU A 107 10.03 -8.81 -7.31
N ALA A 108 10.14 -7.49 -7.49
CA ALA A 108 10.88 -6.65 -6.56
C ALA A 108 10.25 -6.65 -5.15
N TRP A 109 8.92 -6.72 -5.09
CA TRP A 109 8.19 -6.80 -3.83
C TRP A 109 8.40 -8.13 -3.12
N ASP A 110 8.38 -9.24 -3.85
CA ASP A 110 8.60 -10.57 -3.30
C ASP A 110 10.03 -10.75 -2.79
N ARG A 111 11.02 -10.24 -3.54
CA ARG A 111 12.44 -10.29 -3.17
C ARG A 111 12.82 -9.37 -2.01
N SER A 112 12.05 -8.31 -1.73
CA SER A 112 12.44 -7.33 -0.72
C SER A 112 12.40 -7.92 0.70
N LYS A 113 13.50 -7.71 1.45
CA LYS A 113 13.58 -8.02 2.89
C LYS A 113 12.91 -6.95 3.76
N LYS A 114 12.53 -5.81 3.19
CA LYS A 114 11.88 -4.71 3.90
C LYS A 114 10.37 -4.87 3.86
N ALA A 115 9.68 -4.25 4.82
CA ALA A 115 8.21 -4.23 4.90
C ALA A 115 7.53 -5.62 4.84
N ARG A 116 8.16 -6.66 5.41
CA ARG A 116 7.62 -8.02 5.40
C ARG A 116 6.24 -8.15 6.05
N TRP A 117 5.96 -7.33 7.06
CA TRP A 117 4.62 -7.23 7.64
C TRP A 117 3.58 -6.80 6.59
N THR A 118 3.86 -5.73 5.84
CA THR A 118 2.98 -5.26 4.76
C THR A 118 2.87 -6.29 3.64
N HIS A 119 3.95 -6.98 3.27
CA HIS A 119 3.94 -8.07 2.27
C HIS A 119 3.05 -9.23 2.70
N ARG A 120 3.12 -9.63 3.97
CA ARG A 120 2.24 -10.67 4.52
C ARG A 120 0.75 -10.32 4.40
N LEU A 121 0.40 -9.03 4.52
CA LEU A 121 -0.98 -8.57 4.36
C LEU A 121 -1.37 -8.35 2.89
N ILE A 122 -0.41 -7.96 2.05
CA ILE A 122 -0.61 -7.56 0.67
C ILE A 122 0.45 -8.25 -0.20
N PRO A 123 0.31 -9.56 -0.45
CA PRO A 123 1.30 -10.30 -1.24
C PRO A 123 1.19 -9.99 -2.73
N ASN A 124 -0.03 -9.78 -3.24
CA ASN A 124 -0.28 -9.53 -4.66
C ASN A 124 -0.62 -8.05 -4.91
N ILE A 125 0.25 -7.36 -5.64
CA ILE A 125 0.12 -5.93 -5.95
C ILE A 125 -1.06 -5.68 -6.87
N ARG A 126 -1.28 -6.52 -7.87
CA ARG A 126 -2.36 -6.36 -8.86
C ARG A 126 -3.72 -6.36 -8.17
N VAL A 127 -3.96 -7.34 -7.32
CA VAL A 127 -5.19 -7.44 -6.52
C VAL A 127 -5.39 -6.19 -5.64
N TRP A 128 -4.30 -5.67 -5.06
CA TRP A 128 -4.36 -4.48 -4.22
C TRP A 128 -4.72 -3.20 -4.98
N ILE A 129 -4.18 -3.00 -6.18
CA ILE A 129 -4.43 -1.78 -6.97
C ILE A 129 -5.80 -1.84 -7.68
N GLU A 130 -6.29 -3.02 -8.04
CA GLU A 130 -7.54 -3.23 -8.79
C GLU A 130 -8.80 -3.29 -7.89
N ARG A 131 -8.62 -3.32 -6.57
CA ARG A 131 -9.74 -3.33 -5.64
C ARG A 131 -10.65 -2.11 -5.83
N ARG A 132 -11.96 -2.33 -5.69
CA ARG A 132 -12.99 -1.27 -5.83
C ARG A 132 -13.35 -0.57 -4.53
N HIS A 133 -12.85 -1.05 -3.39
CA HIS A 133 -13.18 -0.57 -2.06
C HIS A 133 -11.93 -0.45 -1.19
N GLY A 134 -12.05 0.20 -0.03
CA GLY A 134 -10.98 0.30 0.95
C GLY A 134 -10.02 1.46 0.66
N GLU A 135 -10.48 2.68 0.91
CA GLU A 135 -9.59 3.83 0.93
C GLU A 135 -8.65 3.78 2.14
N LEU A 136 -7.42 4.23 1.92
CA LEU A 136 -6.46 4.36 3.01
C LEU A 136 -6.78 5.60 3.84
N ASN A 137 -6.84 5.40 5.15
CA ASN A 137 -6.81 6.49 6.13
C ASN A 137 -5.57 6.34 7.01
N TYR A 138 -5.31 7.36 7.83
CA TYR A 138 -4.12 7.39 8.70
C TYR A 138 -3.96 6.12 9.55
N HIS A 139 -5.03 5.69 10.22
CA HIS A 139 -5.00 4.55 11.13
C HIS A 139 -4.81 3.23 10.39
N LEU A 140 -5.48 3.05 9.25
CA LEU A 140 -5.31 1.88 8.40
C LEU A 140 -3.87 1.81 7.87
N THR A 141 -3.28 2.93 7.46
CA THR A 141 -1.88 2.98 7.05
C THR A 141 -0.93 2.63 8.19
N GLN A 142 -1.17 3.12 9.42
CA GLN A 142 -0.37 2.71 10.59
C GLN A 142 -0.44 1.20 10.82
N LEU A 143 -1.64 0.60 10.77
CA LEU A 143 -1.83 -0.85 10.89
C LEU A 143 -1.07 -1.63 9.79
N LEU A 144 -1.27 -1.27 8.53
CA LEU A 144 -0.69 -1.98 7.39
C LEU A 144 0.83 -1.86 7.31
N THR A 145 1.37 -0.76 7.79
CA THR A 145 2.82 -0.54 7.85
C THR A 145 3.43 -1.11 9.13
N GLY A 146 2.62 -1.47 10.13
CA GLY A 146 3.10 -1.87 11.45
C GLY A 146 3.76 -0.73 12.23
N HIS A 147 3.42 0.52 11.90
CA HIS A 147 3.94 1.72 12.53
C HIS A 147 2.89 2.38 13.43
N GLY A 148 3.32 3.36 14.21
CA GLY A 148 2.42 4.24 14.94
C GLY A 148 2.13 3.78 16.35
N PHE A 149 0.86 3.45 16.61
CA PHE A 149 0.28 3.29 17.94
C PHE A 149 0.67 1.99 18.66
N PHE A 150 1.34 1.07 18.00
CA PHE A 150 1.79 -0.18 18.61
C PHE A 150 2.93 0.09 19.60
N LYS A 151 2.81 -0.39 20.85
CA LYS A 151 3.85 -0.16 21.87
C LYS A 151 5.23 -0.67 21.45
N HIS A 152 5.30 -1.79 20.73
CA HIS A 152 6.57 -2.28 20.17
C HIS A 152 7.23 -1.24 19.24
N HIS A 153 6.44 -0.52 18.46
CA HIS A 153 6.93 0.54 17.60
C HIS A 153 7.30 1.81 18.40
N SER A 154 6.44 2.23 19.35
CA SER A 154 6.67 3.40 20.20
C SER A 154 7.93 3.29 21.05
N ARG A 155 8.28 2.09 21.53
CA ARG A 155 9.50 1.81 22.31
C ARG A 155 10.79 2.20 21.59
N ARG A 156 10.79 2.31 20.25
CA ARG A 156 11.95 2.81 19.49
C ARG A 156 12.25 4.29 19.75
N TYR A 157 11.28 5.04 20.25
CA TYR A 157 11.37 6.48 20.50
C TYR A 157 11.28 6.83 21.99
N ASP A 158 10.76 5.92 22.81
CA ASP A 158 10.70 6.05 24.27
C ASP A 158 11.17 4.75 24.94
N TYR A 159 12.38 4.77 25.48
CA TYR A 159 13.03 3.61 26.09
C TYR A 159 12.40 3.18 27.42
N ASN A 160 11.61 4.05 28.05
CA ASN A 160 10.94 3.77 29.32
C ASN A 160 9.61 3.01 29.14
N GLN A 161 9.12 2.89 27.89
CA GLN A 161 7.87 2.18 27.61
C GLN A 161 8.08 0.67 27.43
N SER A 162 7.26 -0.12 28.12
CA SER A 162 7.14 -1.56 27.86
C SER A 162 6.49 -1.79 26.49
N ALA A 163 7.05 -2.74 25.73
CA ALA A 163 6.45 -3.21 24.49
C ALA A 163 5.35 -4.27 24.70
N GLN A 164 5.08 -4.66 25.95
CA GLN A 164 4.08 -5.68 26.27
C GLN A 164 2.65 -5.18 26.08
N CYS A 165 1.80 -6.07 25.57
CA CYS A 165 0.38 -5.80 25.43
C CYS A 165 -0.28 -5.62 26.81
N PRO A 166 -1.09 -4.56 27.02
CA PRO A 166 -1.84 -4.37 28.26
C PRO A 166 -2.80 -5.52 28.59
N VAL A 167 -3.32 -6.18 27.56
CA VAL A 167 -4.32 -7.27 27.68
C VAL A 167 -3.65 -8.64 27.76
N CYS A 168 -2.51 -8.81 27.10
CA CYS A 168 -1.75 -10.06 27.03
C CYS A 168 -0.30 -9.82 27.48
N PRO A 169 0.00 -9.72 28.79
CA PRO A 169 1.31 -9.27 29.27
C PRO A 169 2.51 -10.13 28.80
N SER A 170 2.26 -11.40 28.44
CA SER A 170 3.26 -12.31 27.88
C SER A 170 3.60 -12.05 26.41
N SER A 171 2.88 -11.16 25.73
CA SER A 171 3.01 -10.88 24.29
C SER A 171 3.49 -9.46 24.02
N ILE A 172 4.29 -9.30 22.96
CA ILE A 172 4.70 -7.99 22.45
C ILE A 172 3.56 -7.39 21.60
N GLU A 173 3.17 -6.16 21.90
CA GLU A 173 2.15 -5.43 21.16
C GLU A 173 2.75 -4.83 19.87
N ASN A 174 2.83 -5.68 18.85
CA ASN A 174 3.07 -5.28 17.47
C ASN A 174 1.79 -5.42 16.64
N ALA A 175 1.84 -4.97 15.38
CA ALA A 175 0.68 -5.02 14.49
C ALA A 175 0.16 -6.44 14.24
N GLU A 176 1.05 -7.43 14.21
CA GLU A 176 0.69 -8.84 14.09
C GLU A 176 -0.11 -9.33 15.28
N HIS A 177 0.38 -9.05 16.50
CA HIS A 177 -0.30 -9.38 17.73
C HIS A 177 -1.68 -8.73 17.78
N VAL A 178 -1.76 -7.42 17.57
CA VAL A 178 -3.04 -6.69 17.62
C VAL A 178 -4.01 -7.22 16.56
N PHE A 179 -3.54 -7.53 15.36
CA PHE A 179 -4.42 -7.94 14.27
C PHE A 179 -4.85 -9.42 14.35
N TYR A 180 -3.95 -10.33 14.73
CA TYR A 180 -4.20 -11.79 14.67
C TYR A 180 -4.39 -12.46 16.03
N HIS A 181 -3.81 -11.91 17.11
CA HIS A 181 -3.72 -12.61 18.38
C HIS A 181 -4.46 -11.91 19.52
N LEU A 182 -4.75 -10.61 19.41
CA LEU A 182 -5.45 -9.86 20.44
C LEU A 182 -6.91 -10.34 20.57
N PRO A 183 -7.33 -10.89 21.73
CA PRO A 183 -8.62 -11.53 21.89
C PRO A 183 -9.81 -10.64 21.53
N GLU A 184 -9.74 -9.35 21.90
CA GLU A 184 -10.81 -8.39 21.62
C GLU A 184 -11.02 -8.14 20.12
N VAL A 185 -9.92 -8.04 19.37
CA VAL A 185 -9.96 -7.86 17.91
C VAL A 185 -10.50 -9.12 17.24
N GLN A 186 -10.10 -10.30 17.73
CA GLN A 186 -10.64 -11.57 17.24
C GLN A 186 -12.15 -11.69 17.49
N ARG A 187 -12.63 -11.26 18.67
CA ARG A 187 -14.06 -11.23 18.97
C ARG A 187 -14.82 -10.32 18.02
N ARG A 188 -14.38 -9.07 17.83
CA ARG A 188 -15.01 -8.11 16.91
C ARG A 188 -15.02 -8.60 15.47
N LYS A 189 -13.93 -9.25 15.01
CA LYS A 189 -13.88 -9.87 13.67
C LYS A 189 -14.97 -10.93 13.52
N ARG A 190 -15.09 -11.85 14.48
CA ARG A 190 -16.14 -12.90 14.47
C ARG A 190 -17.54 -12.29 14.41
N GLU A 191 -17.81 -11.29 15.24
CA GLU A 191 -19.10 -10.57 15.28
C GLU A 191 -19.43 -9.86 13.96
N THR A 192 -18.43 -9.31 13.27
CA THR A 192 -18.63 -8.62 11.97
C THR A 192 -18.76 -9.60 10.80
N THR A 193 -18.16 -10.79 10.90
CA THR A 193 -18.19 -11.81 9.83
C THR A 193 -19.48 -12.64 9.87
N LEU A 194 -20.09 -12.81 11.05
CA LEU A 194 -21.32 -13.60 11.27
C LEU A 194 -22.57 -13.08 10.51
N PRO A 195 -22.83 -11.76 10.40
CA PRO A 195 -23.94 -11.23 9.59
C PRO A 195 -23.71 -11.35 8.08
N ALA A 196 -22.45 -11.28 7.62
CA ALA A 196 -22.11 -11.35 6.20
C ALA A 196 -22.36 -12.74 5.59
N LEU A 197 -22.27 -13.80 6.41
CA LEU A 197 -22.57 -15.17 5.99
C LEU A 197 -24.09 -15.46 5.99
N ARG A 198 -24.86 -14.89 6.92
CA ARG A 198 -26.33 -15.09 6.95
C ARG A 198 -27.08 -14.36 5.82
N GLY A 199 -26.55 -13.24 5.31
CA GLY A 199 -27.14 -12.51 4.20
C GLY A 199 -27.00 -13.17 2.81
N HIS A 200 -26.21 -14.25 2.70
CA HIS A 200 -26.01 -14.98 1.44
C HIS A 200 -26.99 -16.15 1.27
N ASP A 201 -27.51 -16.74 2.34
CA ASP A 201 -28.48 -17.84 2.28
C ASP A 201 -29.95 -17.39 2.17
N ALA A 202 -30.29 -16.18 2.65
CA ALA A 202 -31.65 -15.67 2.56
C ALA A 202 -32.12 -15.34 1.12
N ARG A 203 -31.19 -15.20 0.16
CA ARG A 203 -31.52 -14.88 -1.24
C ARG A 203 -31.81 -16.08 -2.14
N LYS A 204 -31.59 -17.31 -1.66
CA LYS A 204 -31.84 -18.53 -2.45
C LYS A 204 -33.26 -19.11 -2.28
N HIS A 205 -34.04 -18.65 -1.31
CA HIS A 205 -35.35 -19.21 -1.00
C HIS A 205 -36.55 -18.41 -1.55
N HIS A 206 -36.35 -17.30 -2.26
CA HIS A 206 -37.46 -16.47 -2.77
C HIS A 206 -37.75 -16.61 -4.28
N GLN A 207 -37.11 -17.53 -4.99
CA GLN A 207 -37.36 -17.78 -6.42
C GLN A 207 -38.04 -19.13 -6.74
N ALA A 208 -38.52 -19.87 -5.74
CA ALA A 208 -39.13 -21.20 -5.96
C ALA A 208 -40.68 -21.25 -5.95
N HIS A 209 -41.39 -20.13 -5.73
CA HIS A 209 -42.86 -20.12 -5.63
C HIS A 209 -43.53 -19.07 -6.54
N ALA A 210 -43.19 -19.08 -7.83
CA ALA A 210 -43.96 -18.39 -8.86
C ALA A 210 -43.96 -19.22 -10.14
N ARG A 211 -44.72 -20.32 -10.12
CA ARG A 211 -45.32 -20.96 -11.30
C ARG A 211 -46.69 -21.47 -10.91
#